data_AF-A0AAV7VR89-F1
#
_entry.id   AF-A0AAV7VR89-F1
#
_cell.length_a   1.000
_cell.length_b   1.000
_cell.length_c   1.000
_cell.angle_alpha   90.00
_cell.angle_beta   90.00
_cell.angle_gamma   90.00
#
_symmetry.space_group_name_H-M   'P 1'
#
loop_
_entity.id
_entity.type
_entity.pdbx_description
1 polymer ?
#
loop_
_entity_poly.entity_id
_entity_poly.type
_entity_poly.pdbx_seq_one_letter_code
_entity_poly.pdbx_strand_id
1 'polypeptide(L)'
;MEERHVIVTYRLDRATIQELCAQLEPDLMSAIRHPTGIPPLVQVLSVLYFLARGSFQTTVAIASGMSQPMFSNLLSRVLSVLLNHMRSYIVFHQVEDLPTVKGDFYALEHIPNIIGAIDGTHVALVPPAGVNRCTETGRVTIQ
;
A
#
# COMPACT_ATOMS: atom_id res chain seq x y z
N MET A 1 -21.20 5.96 8.01
CA MET A 1 -19.80 6.45 8.04
C MET A 1 -19.66 7.49 6.94
N GLU A 2 -19.27 8.71 7.30
CA GLU A 2 -19.07 9.80 6.34
C GLU A 2 -17.91 9.48 5.38
N GLU A 3 -17.99 9.97 4.13
CA GLU A 3 -17.04 9.64 3.06
C GLU A 3 -15.59 10.00 3.41
N ARG A 4 -15.39 11.16 4.04
CA ARG A 4 -14.07 11.60 4.51
C ARG A 4 -13.43 10.59 5.47
N HIS A 5 -14.23 9.96 6.32
CA HIS A 5 -13.72 8.98 7.26
C HIS A 5 -13.32 7.68 6.54
N VAL A 6 -14.02 7.29 5.47
CA VAL A 6 -13.69 6.12 4.65
C VAL A 6 -12.33 6.33 3.98
N ILE A 7 -12.12 7.48 3.34
CA ILE A 7 -10.86 7.82 2.66
C ILE A 7 -9.69 7.83 3.65
N VAL A 8 -9.85 8.44 4.83
CA VAL A 8 -8.80 8.44 5.86
C VAL A 8 -8.48 7.04 6.38
N THR A 9 -9.49 6.17 6.46
CA THR A 9 -9.35 4.82 7.02
C THR A 9 -8.75 3.82 6.05
N TYR A 10 -9.17 3.87 4.78
CA TYR A 10 -8.85 2.86 3.77
C TYR A 10 -7.98 3.40 2.61
N ARG A 11 -7.68 4.71 2.58
CA ARG A 11 -7.00 5.43 1.49
C ARG A 11 -7.73 5.38 0.14
N LEU A 12 -8.98 4.93 0.14
CA LEU A 12 -9.85 4.81 -1.01
C LEU A 12 -11.24 5.34 -0.65
N ASP A 13 -11.95 5.90 -1.62
CA ASP A 13 -13.36 6.24 -1.46
C ASP A 13 -14.26 4.99 -1.50
N ARG A 14 -15.52 5.16 -1.09
CA ARG A 14 -16.49 4.07 -1.01
C ARG A 14 -16.78 3.43 -2.35
N ALA A 15 -16.88 4.21 -3.42
CA ALA A 15 -17.21 3.69 -4.75
C ALA A 15 -16.08 2.81 -5.27
N THR A 16 -14.84 3.27 -5.11
CA THR A 16 -13.64 2.51 -5.49
C THR A 16 -13.52 1.21 -4.68
N ILE A 17 -13.83 1.22 -3.38
CA ILE A 17 -13.83 0.01 -2.55
C ILE A 17 -14.89 -0.99 -3.03
N GLN A 18 -16.08 -0.51 -3.38
CA GLN A 18 -17.17 -1.36 -3.89
C GLN A 18 -16.82 -1.97 -5.24
N GLU A 19 -16.27 -1.16 -6.15
CA GLU A 19 -15.82 -1.63 -7.46
C GLU A 19 -14.71 -2.67 -7.31
N LEU A 20 -13.68 -2.38 -6.50
CA LEU A 20 -12.60 -3.32 -6.23
C LEU A 20 -13.13 -4.62 -5.63
N CYS A 21 -14.06 -4.55 -4.68
CA CYS A 21 -14.66 -5.75 -4.09
C CYS A 21 -15.40 -6.58 -5.14
N ALA A 22 -16.19 -5.96 -6.01
CA ALA A 22 -16.94 -6.65 -7.06
C ALA A 22 -16.00 -7.33 -8.07
N GLN A 23 -14.86 -6.72 -8.39
CA GLN A 23 -13.86 -7.32 -9.28
C GLN A 23 -13.14 -8.51 -8.64
N LEU A 24 -12.83 -8.43 -7.34
CA LEU A 24 -12.08 -9.49 -6.64
C LEU A 24 -12.97 -10.66 -6.18
N GLU A 25 -14.27 -10.45 -6.04
CA GLU A 25 -15.21 -11.43 -5.49
C GLU A 25 -15.19 -12.79 -6.22
N PRO A 26 -15.20 -12.88 -7.57
CA PRO A 26 -15.18 -14.16 -8.27
C PRO A 26 -13.93 -15.01 -7.94
N ASP A 27 -12.77 -14.35 -7.89
CA ASP A 27 -11.49 -15.00 -7.62
C ASP A 27 -11.33 -15.34 -6.14
N LEU A 28 -11.84 -14.49 -5.25
CA LEU A 28 -11.87 -14.77 -3.81
C LEU A 28 -12.78 -15.95 -3.50
N MET A 29 -13.92 -16.10 -4.20
CA MET A 29 -14.81 -17.25 -4.05
C MET A 29 -14.21 -18.54 -4.59
N SER A 30 -13.52 -18.48 -5.74
CA SER A 30 -12.84 -19.63 -6.34
C SER A 30 -11.62 -20.11 -5.50
N ALA A 31 -10.92 -19.19 -4.85
CA ALA A 31 -9.77 -19.51 -4.00
C ALA A 31 -10.13 -20.18 -2.65
N ILE A 32 -11.41 -20.38 -2.36
CA ILE A 32 -11.90 -20.96 -1.10
C ILE A 32 -11.96 -22.49 -1.22
N ARG A 33 -11.00 -23.19 -0.60
CA ARG A 33 -11.11 -24.65 -0.36
C ARG A 33 -12.13 -24.99 0.73
N HIS A 34 -12.30 -24.11 1.72
CA HIS A 34 -13.29 -24.22 2.80
C HIS A 34 -13.87 -22.85 3.12
N PRO A 35 -15.21 -22.67 3.14
CA PRO A 35 -15.83 -21.39 3.39
C PRO A 35 -15.34 -20.82 4.71
N THR A 36 -14.59 -19.71 4.66
CA THR A 36 -13.99 -19.09 5.85
C THR A 36 -15.04 -18.42 6.75
N GLY A 37 -16.34 -18.57 6.49
CA GLY A 37 -17.44 -17.88 7.19
C GLY A 37 -17.45 -16.35 7.01
N ILE A 38 -16.33 -15.76 6.58
CA ILE A 38 -16.12 -14.33 6.41
C ILE A 38 -16.56 -13.90 5.01
N PRO A 39 -17.51 -12.96 4.89
CA PRO A 39 -17.94 -12.42 3.59
C PRO A 39 -16.79 -11.76 2.81
N PRO A 40 -16.72 -11.89 1.46
CA PRO A 40 -15.64 -11.31 0.64
C PRO A 40 -15.36 -9.84 0.93
N LEU A 41 -16.40 -9.02 1.10
CA LEU A 41 -16.28 -7.61 1.45
C LEU A 41 -15.50 -7.39 2.76
N VAL A 42 -15.77 -8.18 3.79
CA VAL A 42 -15.05 -8.09 5.07
C VAL A 42 -13.59 -8.45 4.88
N GLN A 43 -13.29 -9.43 4.02
CA GLN A 43 -11.91 -9.83 3.73
C GLN A 43 -11.12 -8.70 3.06
N VAL A 44 -11.70 -8.10 2.03
CA VAL A 44 -11.10 -6.99 1.28
C VAL A 44 -10.92 -5.79 2.20
N LEU A 45 -11.93 -5.42 2.99
CA LEU A 45 -11.84 -4.30 3.93
C LEU A 45 -10.77 -4.53 5.01
N SER A 46 -10.66 -5.73 5.57
CA SER A 46 -9.63 -6.06 6.57
C SER A 46 -8.22 -5.92 6.00
N VAL A 47 -8.01 -6.36 4.76
CA VAL A 47 -6.71 -6.27 4.08
C VAL A 47 -6.41 -4.83 3.65
N LEU A 48 -7.38 -4.11 3.09
CA LEU A 48 -7.22 -2.68 2.77
C LEU A 48 -6.88 -1.85 4.01
N TYR A 49 -7.55 -2.11 5.14
CA TYR A 49 -7.25 -1.43 6.39
C TYR A 49 -5.80 -1.67 6.86
N PHE A 50 -5.29 -2.90 6.70
CA PHE A 50 -3.89 -3.21 6.98
C PHE A 50 -2.93 -2.45 6.08
N LEU A 51 -3.17 -2.46 4.76
CA LEU A 51 -2.33 -1.79 3.77
C LEU A 51 -2.34 -0.26 3.96
N ALA A 52 -3.51 0.31 4.24
CA ALA A 52 -3.71 1.76 4.45
C ALA A 52 -2.97 2.31 5.67
N ARG A 53 -2.81 1.50 6.72
CA ARG A 53 -2.16 1.92 7.97
C ARG A 53 -0.69 1.51 8.09
N GLY A 54 -0.24 0.51 7.33
CA GLY A 54 1.11 -0.04 7.48
C GLY A 54 1.38 -0.56 8.90
N SER A 55 0.36 -1.10 9.57
CA SER A 55 0.45 -1.53 10.97
C SER A 55 0.90 -2.98 11.11
N PHE A 56 1.15 -3.45 12.33
CA PHE A 56 1.42 -4.86 12.59
C PHE A 56 0.16 -5.71 12.39
N GLN A 57 0.32 -6.90 11.83
CA GLN A 57 -0.80 -7.82 11.59
C GLN A 57 -1.58 -8.13 12.86
N THR A 58 -0.91 -8.15 14.02
CA THR A 58 -1.54 -8.37 15.34
C THR A 58 -2.56 -7.28 15.67
N THR A 59 -2.24 -6.01 15.43
CA THR A 59 -3.16 -4.88 15.67
C THR A 59 -4.37 -4.92 14.73
N VAL A 60 -4.18 -5.35 13.49
CA VAL A 60 -5.27 -5.43 12.50
C VAL A 60 -6.13 -6.69 12.67
N ALA A 61 -5.55 -7.81 13.08
CA ALA A 61 -6.27 -9.02 13.43
C ALA A 61 -7.23 -8.75 14.61
N ILE A 62 -6.76 -8.05 15.64
CA ILE A 62 -7.59 -7.60 16.77
C ILE A 62 -8.72 -6.66 16.30
N ALA A 63 -8.40 -5.67 15.45
CA ALA A 63 -9.39 -4.73 14.92
C ALA A 63 -10.47 -5.39 14.04
N SER A 64 -10.16 -6.53 13.43
CA SER A 64 -11.08 -7.29 12.57
C SER A 64 -11.82 -8.41 13.31
N GLY A 65 -11.55 -8.62 14.61
CA GLY A 65 -12.10 -9.74 15.38
C GLY A 65 -11.58 -11.12 14.96
N MET A 66 -10.41 -11.17 14.31
CA MET A 66 -9.81 -12.40 13.77
C MET A 66 -8.57 -12.81 14.57
N SER A 67 -8.25 -14.10 14.57
CA SER A 67 -6.95 -14.56 15.06
C SER A 67 -5.85 -14.15 14.07
N GLN A 68 -4.63 -13.92 14.56
CA GLN A 68 -3.51 -13.54 13.69
C GLN A 68 -3.21 -14.59 12.58
N PRO A 69 -3.25 -15.91 12.83
CA PRO A 69 -3.05 -16.89 11.77
C PRO A 69 -4.13 -16.84 10.69
N MET A 70 -5.39 -16.61 11.08
CA MET A 70 -6.50 -16.43 10.16
C MET A 70 -6.28 -15.19 9.29
N PHE A 71 -5.90 -14.07 9.91
CA PHE A 71 -5.61 -12.84 9.19
C PHE A 71 -4.41 -12.97 8.24
N SER A 72 -3.34 -13.68 8.63
CA SER A 72 -2.17 -13.93 7.77
C SER A 72 -2.54 -14.71 6.50
N ASN A 73 -3.34 -15.77 6.65
CA ASN A 73 -3.86 -16.54 5.51
C ASN A 73 -4.77 -15.69 4.61
N LEU A 74 -5.62 -14.87 5.24
CA LEU A 74 -6.51 -13.95 4.53
C LEU A 74 -5.74 -12.92 3.72
N LEU A 75 -4.74 -12.28 4.33
CA LEU A 75 -3.86 -11.31 3.71
C LEU A 75 -3.15 -11.91 2.50
N SER A 76 -2.55 -13.09 2.66
CA SER A 76 -1.85 -13.78 1.57
C SER A 76 -2.79 -14.08 0.39
N ARG A 77 -4.02 -14.52 0.68
CA ARG A 77 -5.03 -14.81 -0.35
C ARG A 77 -5.47 -13.56 -1.10
N VAL A 78 -5.90 -12.53 -0.38
CA VAL A 78 -6.38 -11.29 -1.00
C VAL A 78 -5.27 -10.61 -1.79
N LEU A 79 -4.04 -10.59 -1.27
CA LEU A 79 -2.88 -10.08 -2.01
C LEU A 79 -2.67 -10.87 -3.30
N SER A 80 -2.71 -12.20 -3.27
CA SER A 80 -2.54 -13.01 -4.48
C SER A 80 -3.56 -12.66 -5.57
N VAL A 81 -4.83 -12.44 -5.19
CA VAL A 81 -5.88 -12.02 -6.14
C VAL A 81 -5.63 -10.60 -6.65
N LEU A 82 -5.23 -9.67 -5.77
CA LEU A 82 -4.86 -8.30 -6.16
C LEU A 82 -3.70 -8.29 -7.15
N LEU A 83 -2.66 -9.11 -6.92
CA LEU A 83 -1.49 -9.22 -7.80
C LEU A 83 -1.89 -9.63 -9.23
N ASN A 84 -2.90 -10.50 -9.37
CA ASN A 84 -3.41 -10.90 -10.69
C ASN A 84 -4.05 -9.73 -11.45
N HIS A 85 -4.62 -8.76 -10.73
CA HIS A 85 -5.25 -7.57 -11.30
C HIS A 85 -4.29 -6.38 -11.45
N MET A 86 -3.08 -6.42 -10.86
CA MET A 86 -2.17 -5.28 -10.83
C MET A 86 -1.84 -4.70 -12.19
N ARG A 87 -1.74 -5.53 -13.24
CA ARG A 87 -1.39 -5.07 -14.59
C ARG A 87 -2.43 -4.10 -15.19
N SER A 88 -3.67 -4.15 -14.70
CA SER A 88 -4.73 -3.21 -15.11
C SER A 88 -4.62 -1.84 -14.44
N TYR A 89 -3.87 -1.76 -13.33
CA TYR A 89 -3.80 -0.56 -12.48
C TYR A 89 -2.42 0.09 -12.46
N ILE A 90 -1.36 -0.69 -12.67
CA ILE A 90 0.02 -0.24 -12.58
C ILE A 90 0.69 -0.46 -13.93
N VAL A 91 0.94 0.64 -14.64
CA VAL A 91 1.69 0.66 -15.89
C VAL A 91 3.09 1.16 -15.60
N PHE A 92 4.09 0.31 -15.83
CA PHE A 92 5.49 0.71 -15.78
C PHE A 92 5.96 1.09 -17.19
N HIS A 93 6.57 2.26 -17.30
CA HIS A 93 7.17 2.75 -18.55
C HIS A 93 8.22 1.77 -19.08
N GLN A 94 8.24 1.55 -20.39
CA GLN A 94 9.28 0.75 -21.03
C GLN A 94 10.58 1.57 -21.17
N VAL A 95 11.69 0.88 -21.47
CA VAL A 95 13.02 1.52 -21.54
C VAL A 95 13.04 2.64 -22.58
N GLU A 96 12.28 2.47 -23.66
CA GLU A 96 12.14 3.40 -24.77
C GLU A 96 11.42 4.69 -24.37
N ASP A 97 10.53 4.63 -23.38
CA ASP A 97 9.73 5.77 -22.90
C ASP A 97 10.47 6.59 -21.82
N LEU A 98 11.50 6.01 -21.18
CA LEU A 98 12.22 6.65 -20.08
C LEU A 98 12.82 8.02 -20.41
N PRO A 99 13.39 8.28 -21.61
CA PRO A 99 13.90 9.62 -21.94
C PRO A 99 12.81 10.69 -21.89
N THR A 100 11.61 10.37 -22.38
CA THR A 100 10.45 11.28 -22.37
C THR A 100 10.01 11.54 -20.95
N VAL A 101 9.77 10.48 -20.17
CA VAL A 101 9.33 10.58 -18.77
C VAL A 101 10.32 11.40 -17.93
N LYS A 102 11.62 11.16 -18.09
CA LYS A 102 12.67 11.94 -17.39
C LYS A 102 12.65 13.41 -17.79
N GLY A 103 12.43 13.70 -19.08
CA GLY A 103 12.30 15.06 -19.58
C GLY A 103 11.10 15.78 -18.96
N ASP A 104 9.94 15.12 -18.91
CA ASP A 104 8.71 15.69 -18.36
C ASP A 104 8.84 16.01 -16.87
N PHE A 105 9.42 15.09 -16.07
CA PHE A 105 9.66 15.36 -14.65
C PHE A 105 10.70 16.45 -14.42
N TYR A 106 11.74 16.52 -15.25
CA TYR A 106 12.73 17.58 -15.17
C TYR A 106 12.12 18.95 -15.52
N ALA A 107 11.21 19.00 -16.49
CA ALA A 107 10.50 20.23 -16.83
C ALA A 107 9.54 20.70 -15.72
N LEU A 108 8.97 19.78 -14.93
CA LEU A 108 8.05 20.10 -13.85
C LEU A 108 8.77 20.68 -12.62
N GLU A 109 9.77 19.97 -12.09
CA GLU A 109 10.37 20.26 -10.77
C GLU A 109 11.90 20.37 -10.80
N HIS A 110 12.53 20.33 -11.98
CA HIS A 110 13.99 20.36 -12.16
C HIS A 110 14.75 19.22 -11.45
N ILE A 111 14.05 18.13 -11.12
CA ILE A 111 14.66 16.95 -10.50
C ILE A 111 15.06 15.98 -11.62
N PRO A 112 16.37 15.70 -11.79
CA PRO A 112 16.84 14.85 -12.88
C PRO A 112 16.55 13.38 -12.61
N ASN A 113 16.38 12.60 -13.69
CA ASN A 113 16.30 11.13 -13.67
C ASN A 113 15.09 10.52 -12.94
N ILE A 114 14.00 11.27 -12.71
CA ILE A 114 12.74 10.70 -12.22
C ILE A 114 12.07 9.89 -13.34
N ILE A 115 11.65 8.66 -13.02
CA ILE A 115 10.94 7.75 -13.94
C ILE A 115 9.49 7.46 -13.52
N GLY A 116 9.06 8.03 -12.40
CA GLY A 116 7.74 7.87 -11.81
C GLY A 116 7.69 8.47 -10.41
N ALA A 117 6.49 8.75 -9.94
CA ALA A 117 6.23 9.22 -8.58
C ALA A 117 5.16 8.32 -7.95
N ILE A 118 5.32 8.05 -6.65
CA ILE A 118 4.34 7.36 -5.83
C ILE A 118 3.95 8.33 -4.73
N ASP A 119 2.66 8.46 -4.44
CA ASP A 119 2.20 9.23 -3.28
C ASP A 119 2.73 8.57 -2.00
N GLY A 120 3.81 9.14 -1.46
CA GLY A 120 4.56 8.60 -0.33
C GLY A 120 4.04 9.12 0.99
N THR A 121 4.11 8.30 2.05
CA THR A 121 3.86 8.79 3.40
C THR A 121 5.11 9.46 3.96
N HIS A 122 5.02 10.74 4.34
CA HIS A 122 6.08 11.41 5.10
C HIS A 122 6.18 10.81 6.51
N VAL A 123 7.24 10.06 6.78
CA VAL A 123 7.57 9.58 8.12
C VAL A 123 8.66 10.47 8.70
N ALA A 124 8.33 11.26 9.72
CA ALA A 124 9.31 12.04 10.45
C ALA A 124 10.22 11.09 11.24
N LEU A 125 11.49 11.01 10.84
CA LEU A 125 12.49 10.28 11.61
C LEU A 125 12.87 11.10 12.85
N VAL A 126 12.55 10.56 14.02
CA VAL A 126 13.05 11.13 15.28
C VAL A 126 14.50 10.67 15.44
N PRO A 127 15.48 11.58 15.52
CA PRO A 127 16.87 11.18 15.77
C PRO A 127 16.95 10.45 17.12
N PRO A 128 17.80 9.41 17.23
CA PRO A 128 17.95 8.68 18.49
C PRO A 128 18.31 9.64 19.63
N ALA A 129 17.56 9.55 20.73
CA ALA A 129 17.84 10.31 21.94
C ALA A 129 19.08 9.74 22.63
N GLY A 130 20.27 10.15 22.17
CA GLY A 130 21.52 9.65 22.76
C GLY A 130 22.83 9.93 22.05
N VAL A 131 22.89 10.76 21.00
CA VAL A 131 24.19 11.22 20.48
C VAL A 131 24.42 12.64 21.00
N ASN A 132 25.34 12.74 21.95
CA ASN A 132 26.02 13.99 22.27
C ASN A 132 26.43 14.63 20.95
N ARG A 133 25.96 15.85 20.69
CA ARG A 133 26.36 16.61 19.50
C ARG A 133 27.88 16.81 19.57
N CYS A 134 28.63 15.99 18.88
CA CYS A 134 29.98 16.36 18.48
C CYS A 134 29.81 17.41 17.38
N THR A 135 29.94 18.67 17.78
CA THR A 135 30.04 19.81 16.86
C THR A 135 31.39 19.74 16.16
N GLU A 136 31.55 18.87 15.17
CA GLU A 136 32.64 18.99 14.21
C GLU A 136 32.12 18.78 12.79
N THR A 137 32.09 19.89 12.06
CA THR A 137 32.00 19.97 10.60
C THR A 137 33.03 19.03 9.96
N GLY A 138 32.56 17.88 9.46
CA GLY A 138 33.35 16.95 8.67
C GLY A 138 32.53 16.42 7.50
N ARG A 139 32.96 16.73 6.27
CA ARG A 139 32.41 16.19 5.02
C ARG A 139 32.40 14.66 5.08
N VAL A 140 31.26 14.05 4.75
CA VAL A 140 31.16 12.60 4.53
C VAL A 140 31.24 12.34 3.03
N THR A 141 32.36 11.76 2.59
CA THR A 141 32.51 11.17 1.24
C THR A 141 32.08 9.71 1.33
N ILE A 142 31.18 9.29 0.45
CA ILE A 142 30.77 7.88 0.31
C ILE A 142 31.74 7.21 -0.68
N GLN A 143 32.41 6.12 -0.25
CA GLN A 143 33.03 5.15 -1.15
C GLN A 143 32.04 4.03 -1.47
#